data_AF-A0A2D7XKG7-F1
#
_entry.id   AF-A0A2D7XKG7-F1
#
_cell.length_a   1.000
_cell.length_b   1.000
_cell.length_c   1.000
_cell.angle_alpha   90.00
_cell.angle_beta   90.00
_cell.angle_gamma   90.00
#
_symmetry.space_group_name_H-M   'P 1'
#
loop_
_entity.id
_entity.type
_entity.pdbx_description
1 polymer ?
#
loop_
_entity_poly.entity_id
_entity_poly.type
_entity_poly.pdbx_seq_one_letter_code
_entity_poly.pdbx_strand_id
1 'polypeptide(L)'
;WPIGGLGGIDLATFGIPAEDDLVQLFCHQTGYEKPANWDALISFQCFRFAAILQGVLKRHLDGNASASNAASVGGQAVPVAVLGADILRNYFDTK
;
A
#
# COMPACT_ATOMS: atom_id res chain seq x y z
N TRP A 1 -0.85 14.15 -4.62
CA TRP A 1 -0.96 12.68 -4.65
C TRP A 1 -2.45 12.33 -4.71
N PRO A 2 -2.96 11.72 -5.80
CA PRO A 2 -4.40 11.53 -6.00
C PRO A 2 -5.03 10.47 -5.08
N ILE A 3 -4.23 9.70 -4.34
CA ILE A 3 -4.67 8.65 -3.42
C ILE A 3 -4.03 8.88 -2.04
N GLY A 4 -4.45 9.92 -1.31
CA GLY A 4 -3.78 10.41 -0.09
C GLY A 4 -3.13 9.31 0.77
N GLY A 5 -1.79 9.31 0.85
CA GLY A 5 -1.01 8.48 1.76
C GLY A 5 -0.41 9.32 2.89
N LEU A 6 0.18 8.66 3.89
CA LEU A 6 0.81 9.32 5.05
C LEU A 6 2.35 9.35 4.95
N GLY A 7 2.89 9.22 3.74
CA GLY A 7 4.34 9.30 3.52
C GLY A 7 4.88 10.71 3.73
N GLY A 8 5.98 10.84 4.47
CA GLY A 8 6.68 12.11 4.67
C GLY A 8 6.05 13.05 5.71
N ILE A 9 5.04 12.61 6.46
CA ILE A 9 4.51 13.35 7.60
C ILE A 9 5.01 12.74 8.92
N ASP A 10 5.18 13.58 9.94
CA ASP A 10 5.46 13.12 11.29
C ASP A 10 4.15 12.62 11.92
N LEU A 11 3.91 11.30 11.82
CA LEU A 11 2.72 10.63 12.33
C LEU A 11 2.45 10.94 13.81
N ALA A 12 3.50 11.05 14.63
CA ALA A 12 3.38 11.28 16.06
C ALA A 12 2.76 12.65 16.36
N THR A 13 3.08 13.69 15.56
CA THR A 13 2.49 15.03 15.73
C THR A 13 0.99 15.06 15.47
N PHE A 14 0.47 14.11 14.70
CA PHE A 14 -0.95 13.95 14.41
C PHE A 14 -1.64 12.93 15.33
N GLY A 15 -0.92 12.39 16.33
CA GLY A 15 -1.43 11.34 17.22
C GLY A 15 -1.65 10.00 16.51
N ILE A 16 -1.00 9.78 15.36
CA ILE A 16 -1.08 8.53 14.62
C ILE A 16 0.03 7.60 15.16
N PRO A 17 -0.33 6.43 15.72
CA PRO A 17 0.65 5.47 16.23
C PRO A 17 1.52 4.88 15.11
N ALA A 18 2.72 4.39 15.49
CA ALA A 18 3.57 3.66 14.56
C ALA A 18 2.91 2.34 14.12
N GLU A 19 3.34 1.81 12.97
CA GLU A 19 2.80 0.55 12.43
C GLU A 19 2.93 -0.61 13.43
N ASP A 20 4.09 -0.74 14.07
CA ASP A 20 4.31 -1.84 15.03
C ASP A 20 3.39 -1.74 16.25
N ASP A 21 3.14 -0.53 16.76
CA ASP A 21 2.20 -0.32 17.86
C ASP A 21 0.77 -0.70 17.47
N LEU A 22 0.37 -0.33 16.24
CA LEU A 22 -0.94 -0.70 15.68
C LEU A 22 -1.11 -2.21 15.53
N VAL A 23 -0.09 -2.88 14.98
CA VAL A 23 -0.12 -4.33 14.78
C VAL A 23 -0.14 -5.05 16.12
N GLN A 24 0.66 -4.62 17.09
CA GLN A 24 0.66 -5.19 18.44
C GLN A 24 -0.70 -5.01 19.13
N LEU A 25 -1.31 -3.83 19.05
CA LEU A 25 -2.63 -3.58 19.61
C LEU A 25 -3.68 -4.49 18.97
N PHE A 26 -3.66 -4.62 17.64
CA PHE A 26 -4.57 -5.51 16.92
C PHE A 26 -4.39 -6.97 17.34
N CYS A 27 -3.15 -7.45 17.39
CA CYS A 27 -2.81 -8.80 17.83
C CYS A 27 -3.30 -9.07 19.26
N HIS A 28 -3.06 -8.15 20.19
CA HIS A 28 -3.54 -8.25 21.57
C HIS A 28 -5.06 -8.34 21.66
N GLN A 29 -5.79 -7.52 20.90
CA GLN A 29 -7.26 -7.50 20.93
C GLN A 29 -7.90 -8.73 20.28
N THR A 30 -7.24 -9.32 19.28
CA THR A 30 -7.80 -10.42 18.49
C THR A 30 -7.28 -11.80 18.92
N GLY A 31 -6.19 -11.85 19.70
CA GLY A 31 -5.48 -13.08 20.03
C GLY A 31 -4.66 -13.65 18.89
N TYR A 32 -4.51 -12.91 17.78
CA TYR A 32 -3.64 -13.31 16.67
C TYR A 32 -2.18 -12.89 16.92
N GLU A 33 -1.24 -13.65 16.37
CA GLU A 33 0.17 -13.29 16.35
C GLU A 33 0.54 -12.56 15.05
N LYS A 34 1.51 -11.63 15.13
CA LYS A 34 2.06 -10.97 13.94
C LYS A 34 2.79 -12.02 13.09
N PRO A 35 2.43 -12.20 11.80
CA PRO A 35 3.14 -13.13 10.93
C PRO A 35 4.62 -12.79 10.78
N ALA A 36 5.49 -13.79 10.80
CA ALA A 36 6.95 -13.62 10.60
C ALA A 36 7.32 -13.06 9.20
N ASN A 37 6.39 -13.12 8.25
CA ASN A 37 6.52 -12.59 6.90
C ASN A 37 5.69 -11.32 6.68
N TRP A 38 5.49 -10.51 7.73
CA TRP A 38 4.67 -9.30 7.68
C TRP A 38 4.95 -8.41 6.47
N ASP A 39 6.21 -8.05 6.24
CA ASP A 39 6.59 -7.16 5.13
C ASP A 39 6.33 -7.78 3.76
N ALA A 40 6.46 -9.10 3.62
CA ALA A 40 6.08 -9.81 2.41
C ALA A 40 4.55 -9.74 2.16
N LEU A 41 3.75 -9.76 3.22
CA LEU A 41 2.29 -9.54 3.13
C LEU A 41 1.97 -8.09 2.75
N ILE A 42 2.69 -7.10 3.29
CA ILE A 42 2.55 -5.70 2.89
C ILE A 42 2.90 -5.53 1.39
N SER A 43 4.00 -6.13 0.94
CA SER A 43 4.37 -6.15 -0.48
C SER A 43 3.27 -6.76 -1.36
N PHE A 44 2.70 -7.90 -0.96
CA PHE A 44 1.57 -8.50 -1.66
C PHE A 44 0.36 -7.55 -1.74
N GLN A 45 0.06 -6.80 -0.69
CA GLN A 45 -1.02 -5.81 -0.68
C GLN A 45 -0.73 -4.63 -1.61
N CYS A 46 0.53 -4.18 -1.69
CA CYS A 46 0.96 -3.20 -2.70
C CYS A 46 0.76 -3.74 -4.12
N PHE A 47 1.20 -4.97 -4.41
CA PHE A 47 0.97 -5.61 -5.71
C PHE A 47 -0.52 -5.69 -6.07
N ARG A 48 -1.35 -6.15 -5.13
CA ARG A 48 -2.80 -6.21 -5.32
C ARG A 48 -3.37 -4.84 -5.64
N PHE A 49 -2.92 -3.80 -4.94
CA PHE A 49 -3.39 -2.44 -5.16
C PHE A 49 -2.92 -1.89 -6.50
N ALA A 50 -1.67 -2.12 -6.88
CA ALA A 50 -1.15 -1.75 -8.21
C ALA A 50 -1.96 -2.39 -9.35
N ALA A 51 -2.37 -3.66 -9.21
CA ALA A 51 -3.22 -4.33 -10.20
C ALA A 51 -4.61 -3.67 -10.31
N ILE A 52 -5.22 -3.26 -9.18
CA ILE A 52 -6.49 -2.51 -9.17
C ILE A 52 -6.32 -1.18 -9.92
N LEU A 53 -5.25 -0.44 -9.63
CA LEU A 53 -4.95 0.84 -10.26
C LEU A 53 -4.68 0.69 -11.76
N GLN A 54 -3.96 -0.36 -12.15
CA GLN A 54 -3.73 -0.69 -13.55
C GLN A 54 -5.06 -0.99 -14.26
N GLY A 55 -5.98 -1.70 -13.61
CA GLY A 55 -7.33 -1.92 -14.15
C GLY A 55 -8.13 -0.61 -14.35
N VAL A 56 -7.93 0.39 -13.49
CA VAL A 56 -8.49 1.75 -13.68
C VAL A 56 -7.84 2.43 -14.88
N LEU A 57 -6.51 2.38 -14.99
CA LEU A 57 -5.76 2.95 -16.10
C LEU A 57 -6.20 2.35 -17.44
N LYS A 58 -6.34 1.02 -17.51
CA LYS A 58 -6.77 0.33 -18.72
C LYS A 58 -8.16 0.78 -19.16
N ARG A 59 -9.13 0.83 -18.25
CA ARG A 59 -10.49 1.34 -18.55
C ARG A 59 -10.46 2.79 -19.01
N HIS A 60 -9.58 3.62 -18.45
CA HIS A 60 -9.41 5.01 -18.91
C HIS A 60 -8.88 5.08 -20.35
N LEU A 61 -7.83 4.32 -20.66
CA LEU A 61 -7.25 4.25 -22.01
C LEU A 61 -8.25 3.72 -23.05
N ASP A 62 -9.14 2.83 -22.64
CA ASP A 62 -10.21 2.28 -23.48
C ASP A 62 -11.44 3.20 -23.58
N GLY A 63 -11.42 4.39 -22.96
CA GLY A 63 -12.53 5.34 -22.97
C GLY A 63 -13.75 4.90 -22.13
N ASN A 64 -13.58 3.90 -21.26
CA ASN A 64 -14.63 3.27 -20.45
C ASN A 64 -14.49 3.55 -18.94
N ALA A 65 -13.76 4.60 -18.56
CA ALA A 65 -13.69 5.02 -17.17
C ALA A 65 -14.79 6.06 -16.87
N SER A 66 -15.59 5.80 -15.84
CA SER A 66 -16.67 6.71 -15.40
C SER A 66 -16.18 7.94 -14.63
N ALA A 67 -14.98 7.89 -14.06
CA ALA A 67 -14.43 8.95 -13.23
C ALA A 67 -13.50 9.87 -14.04
N SER A 68 -13.65 11.19 -13.88
CA SER A 68 -12.84 12.21 -14.56
C SER A 68 -11.36 12.20 -14.13
N ASN A 69 -11.04 11.64 -12.95
CA ASN A 69 -9.68 11.52 -12.43
C ASN A 69 -9.04 10.14 -12.69
N ALA A 70 -9.65 9.27 -13.51
CA ALA A 70 -9.18 7.91 -13.72
C ALA A 70 -7.75 7.81 -14.27
N ALA A 71 -7.31 8.77 -15.10
CA ALA A 71 -5.93 8.86 -15.57
C ALA A 71 -4.94 9.04 -14.40
N SER A 72 -5.26 9.96 -13.50
CA SER A 72 -4.43 10.31 -12.34
C SER A 72 -4.35 9.17 -11.33
N VAL A 73 -5.50 8.54 -11.03
CA VAL A 73 -5.60 7.36 -10.16
C VAL A 73 -4.85 6.17 -10.78
N GLY A 74 -5.14 5.85 -12.05
CA GLY A 74 -4.50 4.75 -12.75
C GLY A 74 -2.99 4.91 -12.90
N GLY A 75 -2.51 6.15 -13.06
CA GLY A 75 -1.09 6.49 -13.08
C GLY A 75 -0.33 6.13 -11.79
N GLN A 76 -1.02 5.87 -10.67
CA GLN A 76 -0.40 5.41 -9.43
C GLN A 76 -0.02 3.92 -9.44
N ALA A 77 -0.41 3.16 -10.47
CA ALA A 77 -0.11 1.72 -10.55
C ALA A 77 1.40 1.43 -10.47
N VAL A 78 2.22 2.17 -11.22
CA VAL A 78 3.68 1.96 -11.24
C VAL A 78 4.33 2.34 -9.90
N PRO A 79 4.11 3.55 -9.34
CA PRO A 79 4.66 3.88 -8.02
C PRO A 79 4.35 2.86 -6.93
N VAL A 80 3.10 2.37 -6.88
CA VAL A 80 2.68 1.37 -5.88
C VAL A 80 3.33 0.00 -6.15
N ALA A 81 3.48 -0.41 -7.41
CA ALA A 81 4.18 -1.64 -7.75
C ALA A 81 5.66 -1.59 -7.36
N VAL A 82 6.33 -0.46 -7.60
CA VAL A 82 7.73 -0.25 -7.20
C VAL A 82 7.87 -0.31 -5.68
N LEU A 83 7.00 0.39 -4.94
CA LEU A 83 6.98 0.34 -3.47
C LEU A 83 6.85 -1.10 -2.96
N GLY A 84 5.91 -1.88 -3.49
CA GLY A 84 5.75 -3.28 -3.10
C GLY A 84 7.00 -4.12 -3.42
N ALA A 85 7.63 -3.89 -4.56
CA ALA A 85 8.85 -4.60 -4.94
C ALA A 85 10.04 -4.22 -4.05
N ASP A 86 10.15 -2.95 -3.63
CA ASP A 86 11.19 -2.47 -2.71
C ASP A 86 11.03 -3.09 -1.32
N ILE A 87 9.80 -3.11 -0.79
CA ILE A 87 9.48 -3.75 0.50
C ILE A 87 9.86 -5.24 0.46
N LEU A 88 9.53 -5.95 -0.63
CA LEU A 88 9.86 -7.36 -0.76
C LEU A 88 11.36 -7.62 -0.85
N ARG A 89 12.10 -6.77 -1.57
CA ARG A 89 13.56 -6.86 -1.65
C ARG A 89 14.19 -6.69 -0.27
N ASN A 90 13.79 -5.66 0.47
CA ASN A 90 14.27 -5.41 1.83
C ASN A 90 13.95 -6.59 2.78
N TYR A 91 12.76 -7.20 2.66
CA TYR A 91 12.40 -8.39 3.43
C TYR A 91 13.36 -9.56 3.21
N PHE A 92 13.84 -9.77 1.98
CA PHE A 92 14.80 -10.82 1.68
C PHE A 92 16.23 -10.44 2.06
N ASP A 93 16.62 -9.18 1.93
CA ASP A 93 17.96 -8.69 2.27
C ASP A 93 18.22 -8.69 3.78
N THR A 94 17.16 -8.58 4.59
CA THR A 94 17.22 -8.58 6.06
C THR A 94 17.01 -9.95 6.70
N LYS A 95 16.77 -10.98 5.89
CA LYS A 95 16.55 -12.37 6.30
C LYS A 95 17.81 -13.22 6.18
#